data_AF-D1GF08-F1
#
_entry.id   AF-D1GF08-F1
#
_cell.length_a   1.000
_cell.length_b   1.000
_cell.length_c   1.000
_cell.angle_alpha   90.00
_cell.angle_beta   90.00
_cell.angle_gamma   90.00
#
_symmetry.space_group_name_H-M   'P 1'
#
loop_
_entity.id
_entity.type
_entity.pdbx_description
1 polymer ?
#
loop_
_entity_poly.entity_id
_entity_poly.type
_entity_poly.pdbx_seq_one_letter_code
_entity_poly.pdbx_strand_id
1 'polypeptide(L)' 'RSNCYFISTEVTTWEESRKFCVSQNSSLLQLGNKDEL' A
#
# COMPACT_ATOMS: atom_id res chain seq x y z
N ARG A 1 1.65 -13.80 11.32
CA ARG A 1 1.46 -12.85 10.18
C ARG A 1 2.33 -11.64 10.49
N SER A 2 3.30 -11.30 9.66
CA SER A 2 4.16 -10.13 9.87
C SER A 2 4.17 -9.31 8.58
N ASN A 3 3.16 -8.47 8.43
CA ASN A 3 3.07 -7.49 7.34
C ASN A 3 3.50 -6.13 7.90
N CYS A 4 4.23 -5.36 7.09
CA CYS A 4 4.56 -3.98 7.40
C CYS A 4 3.74 -3.07 6.50
N TYR A 5 3.13 -2.05 7.08
CA TYR A 5 2.26 -1.12 6.37
C TYR A 5 2.85 0.28 6.41
N PHE A 6 2.75 0.98 5.27
CA PHE A 6 3.14 2.38 5.14
C PHE A 6 1.92 3.18 4.72
N ILE A 7 1.61 4.23 5.47
CA ILE A 7 0.50 5.15 5.18
C ILE A 7 1.12 6.48 4.77
N SER A 8 0.96 6.84 3.50
CA SER A 8 1.39 8.14 2.99
C SER A 8 0.43 9.25 3.43
N THR A 9 0.96 10.43 3.71
CA THR A 9 0.18 11.66 3.94
C THR A 9 -0.03 12.48 2.67
N GLU A 10 0.61 12.09 1.56
CA GLU A 10 0.51 12.79 0.27
C GLU A 10 -0.71 12.34 -0.52
N VAL A 11 -1.37 13.29 -1.18
CA VAL A 11 -2.45 12.99 -2.13
C VAL A 11 -1.82 12.69 -3.48
N THR A 12 -1.97 11.45 -3.94
CA THR A 12 -1.50 11.00 -5.25
C THR A 12 -2.60 10.24 -5.95
N THR A 13 -2.48 10.07 -7.27
CA THR A 13 -3.37 9.17 -8.00
C THR A 13 -3.09 7.72 -7.61
N TRP A 14 -4.06 6.85 -7.86
CA TRP A 14 -3.92 5.42 -7.55
C TRP A 14 -2.73 4.77 -8.29
N GLU A 15 -2.48 5.17 -9.53
CA GLU A 15 -1.38 4.64 -10.32
C GLU A 15 -0.01 5.09 -9.79
N GLU A 16 0.10 6.35 -9.37
CA GLU A 16 1.32 6.89 -8.74
C GLU A 16 1.60 6.21 -7.40
N SER A 17 0.58 6.06 -6.54
CA SER A 17 0.67 5.30 -5.29
C SER A 17 1.17 3.88 -5.52
N ARG A 18 0.65 3.19 -6.56
CA ARG A 18 1.11 1.85 -6.93
C ARG A 18 2.57 1.83 -7.35
N LYS A 19 2.98 2.75 -8.23
CA LYS A 19 4.38 2.87 -8.69
C LYS A 19 5.33 3.15 -7.52
N PHE A 20 4.91 4.00 -6.57
CA PHE A 20 5.65 4.28 -5.35
C PHE A 20 5.85 3.03 -4.48
N CYS A 21 4.80 2.26 -4.21
CA CYS A 21 4.95 1.02 -3.44
C CYS A 21 5.93 0.05 -4.12
N VAL A 22 5.86 -0.09 -5.46
CA VAL A 22 6.77 -0.93 -6.23
C VAL A 22 8.22 -0.43 -6.16
N SER A 23 8.46 0.88 -6.21
CA SER A 23 9.83 1.44 -6.06
C SER A 23 10.43 1.17 -4.69
N GLN A 24 9.60 0.96 -3.66
CA GLN A 24 10.01 0.58 -2.31
C GLN A 24 10.12 -0.94 -2.10
N ASN A 25 10.15 -1.74 -3.18
CA ASN A 25 10.12 -3.22 -3.14
C ASN A 25 8.91 -3.78 -2.37
N SER A 26 7.79 -3.06 -2.41
CA SER A 26 6.55 -3.42 -1.75
C SER A 26 5.39 -3.42 -2.75
N SER A 27 4.17 -3.66 -2.26
CA SER A 27 2.95 -3.62 -3.07
C SER A 27 1.92 -2.67 -2.45
N LEU A 28 1.09 -2.07 -3.32
CA LEU A 28 -0.05 -1.30 -2.84
C LEU A 28 -1.01 -2.25 -2.13
N LEU A 29 -1.36 -1.92 -0.88
CA LEU A 29 -2.17 -2.77 -0.02
C LEU A 29 -3.50 -3.15 -0.70
N GLN A 30 -3.80 -4.45 -0.73
CA GLN A 30 -5.09 -4.98 -1.15
C GLN A 30 -5.75 -5.63 0.05
N LEU A 31 -6.86 -5.05 0.51
CA LEU A 31 -7.62 -5.57 1.64
C LEU A 31 -8.43 -6.78 1.16
N GLY A 32 -7.93 -7.98 1.45
CA GLY A 32 -8.52 -9.24 1.00
C GLY A 32 -9.46 -9.88 2.02
N ASN A 33 -9.44 -9.43 3.27
CA ASN A 33 -10.26 -9.97 4.36
C ASN A 33 -10.75 -8.86 5.29
N LYS A 34 -11.82 -9.12 6.03
CA LYS A 34 -12.40 -8.17 6.99
C LYS A 34 -11.54 -7.95 8.24
N ASP A 35 -10.63 -8.87 8.53
CA ASP A 35 -9.73 -8.80 9.70
C ASP A 35 -8.53 -7.87 9.46
N GLU A 36 -8.30 -7.44 8.21
CA GLU A 36 -7.29 -6.47 7.78
C GLU A 36 -7.83 -5.03 7.72
N LEU A 37 -9.13 -4.84 8.01
CA LEU A 37 -9.79 -3.53 8.10
C LEU A 37 -9.55 -2.88 9.47
#